data_AF-A0A6I1K9N5-F1
#
_entry.id   AF-A0A6I1K9N5-F1
#
_cell.length_a   1.000
_cell.length_b   1.000
_cell.length_c   1.000
_cell.angle_alpha   90.00
_cell.angle_beta   90.00
_cell.angle_gamma   90.00
#
_symmetry.space_group_name_H-M   'P 1'
#
loop_
_entity.id
_entity.type
_entity.pdbx_description
1 polymer ?
#
loop_
_entity_poly.entity_id
_entity_poly.type
_entity_poly.pdbx_seq_one_letter_code
_entity_poly.pdbx_strand_id
1 'polypeptide(L)'
;MRVVGQDRKPHGFTLVEIMIVVAVIGIMASIALPNFAKARATAQQKACIKNLHILSETKQLWGFENKKQPTVTPSAAQIRVYFGKNRMPVCPSRGTYTLRRLNLEPLCSRAALGHTY
;
A
#
# COMPACT_ATOMS: atom_id res chain seq x y z
N MET A 1 -7.49 -62.15 -32.44
CA MET A 1 -6.78 -60.85 -32.53
C MET A 1 -6.74 -60.24 -31.13
N ARG A 2 -5.59 -60.25 -30.44
CA ARG A 2 -5.42 -59.59 -29.14
C ARG A 2 -4.63 -58.30 -29.36
N VAL A 3 -5.26 -57.17 -29.03
CA VAL A 3 -4.63 -55.84 -29.05
C VAL A 3 -3.72 -55.74 -27.84
N VAL A 4 -2.41 -55.64 -28.04
CA VAL A 4 -1.45 -55.35 -26.97
C VAL A 4 -1.53 -53.86 -26.68
N GLY A 5 -2.10 -53.50 -25.53
CA GLY A 5 -2.07 -52.12 -25.02
C GLY A 5 -0.66 -51.76 -24.57
N GLN A 6 -0.08 -50.70 -25.14
CA GLN A 6 1.19 -50.15 -24.68
C GLN A 6 1.01 -49.44 -23.33
N ASP A 7 1.50 -50.07 -22.26
CA ASP A 7 1.61 -49.47 -20.93
C ASP A 7 2.71 -48.40 -20.95
N ARG A 8 2.32 -47.11 -20.95
CA ARG A 8 3.27 -46.00 -20.88
C ARG A 8 3.80 -45.90 -19.45
N LYS A 9 5.04 -46.36 -19.24
CA LYS A 9 5.74 -46.20 -17.96
C LYS A 9 5.82 -44.70 -17.61
N PRO A 10 5.41 -44.28 -16.40
CA PRO A 10 5.55 -42.90 -15.99
C PRO A 10 7.04 -42.54 -15.92
N HIS A 11 7.43 -41.49 -16.65
CA HIS A 11 8.77 -40.91 -16.54
C HIS A 11 8.89 -40.19 -15.19
N GLY A 12 9.83 -40.63 -14.35
CA GLY A 12 10.13 -40.00 -13.07
C GLY A 12 11.02 -38.77 -13.24
N PHE A 13 10.78 -37.74 -12.43
CA PHE A 13 11.61 -36.54 -12.37
C PHE A 13 13.02 -36.89 -11.91
N THR A 14 14.05 -36.40 -12.60
CA THR A 14 15.44 -36.62 -12.19
C THR A 14 15.85 -35.65 -11.08
N LEU A 15 16.74 -36.08 -10.18
CA LEU A 15 17.34 -35.21 -9.16
C LEU A 15 18.08 -34.01 -9.80
N VAL A 16 18.70 -34.24 -10.95
CA VAL A 16 19.43 -33.23 -11.72
C VAL A 16 18.49 -32.16 -12.28
N GLU A 17 17.31 -32.54 -12.79
CA GLU A 17 16.29 -31.59 -13.23
C GLU A 17 15.85 -30.66 -12.10
N ILE A 18 15.67 -31.16 -10.88
CA ILE A 18 15.27 -30.29 -9.77
C ILE A 18 16.42 -29.35 -9.38
N MET A 19 17.67 -29.81 -9.39
CA MET A 19 18.83 -28.97 -9.05
C MET A 19 18.98 -27.76 -9.97
N ILE A 20 18.86 -27.95 -11.30
CA ILE A 20 18.99 -26.83 -12.24
C ILE A 20 17.81 -25.84 -12.11
N VAL A 21 16.60 -26.33 -11.85
CA VAL A 21 15.42 -25.48 -11.69
C VAL A 21 15.55 -24.57 -10.47
N VAL A 22 15.94 -25.12 -9.31
CA VAL A 22 16.11 -24.29 -8.09
C VAL A 22 17.28 -23.31 -8.23
N ALA A 23 18.34 -23.66 -8.97
CA ALA A 23 19.44 -22.76 -9.25
C ALA A 23 19.00 -21.53 -10.06
N VAL A 24 18.23 -21.72 -11.13
CA VAL A 24 17.72 -20.60 -11.95
C VAL A 24 16.71 -19.74 -11.18
N ILE A 25 15.81 -20.36 -10.41
CA ILE A 25 14.86 -19.63 -9.54
C ILE A 25 15.61 -18.81 -8.49
N GLY A 26 16.68 -19.36 -7.90
CA GLY A 26 17.51 -18.64 -6.93
C GLY A 26 18.12 -17.37 -7.50
N ILE A 27 18.67 -17.43 -8.71
CA ILE A 27 19.23 -16.26 -9.41
C ILE A 27 18.14 -15.20 -9.64
N MET A 28 16.97 -15.59 -10.17
CA MET A 28 15.87 -14.64 -10.41
C MET A 28 15.35 -14.02 -9.12
N ALA A 29 15.17 -14.82 -8.06
CA ALA A 29 14.68 -14.35 -6.77
C ALA A 29 15.62 -13.34 -6.11
N SER A 30 16.94 -13.50 -6.28
CA SER A 30 17.95 -12.61 -5.69
C SER A 30 17.82 -11.15 -6.15
N ILE A 31 17.38 -10.92 -7.39
CA ILE A 31 17.18 -9.58 -7.96
C ILE A 31 15.75 -9.08 -7.72
N ALA A 32 14.76 -9.99 -7.83
CA ALA A 32 13.35 -9.64 -7.73
C ALA A 32 12.95 -9.18 -6.31
N LEU A 33 13.43 -9.86 -5.26
CA LEU A 33 13.07 -9.58 -3.87
C LEU A 33 13.45 -8.17 -3.39
N PRO A 34 14.71 -7.69 -3.53
CA PRO A 34 15.08 -6.36 -3.06
C PRO A 34 14.36 -5.26 -3.86
N ASN A 35 14.15 -5.47 -5.17
CA ASN A 35 13.42 -4.53 -6.00
C ASN A 35 11.94 -4.43 -5.58
N PHE A 36 11.31 -5.58 -5.31
CA PHE A 36 9.93 -5.63 -4.83
C PHE A 36 9.77 -4.94 -3.46
N ALA A 37 10.71 -5.15 -2.53
CA ALA A 37 10.69 -4.49 -1.23
C ALA A 37 10.76 -2.95 -1.36
N LYS A 38 11.65 -2.45 -2.21
CA LYS A 38 11.76 -1.00 -2.51
C LYS A 38 10.50 -0.46 -3.18
N ALA A 39 9.99 -1.14 -4.20
CA ALA A 39 8.77 -0.74 -4.90
C ALA A 39 7.57 -0.67 -3.95
N ARG A 40 7.44 -1.63 -3.03
CA ARG A 40 6.40 -1.64 -2.00
C ARG A 40 6.55 -0.46 -1.04
N ALA A 41 7.75 -0.17 -0.55
CA ALA A 41 7.99 0.97 0.34
C ALA A 41 7.64 2.30 -0.34
N THR A 42 8.07 2.50 -1.59
CA THR A 42 7.73 3.70 -2.39
C THR A 42 6.23 3.81 -2.64
N ALA A 43 5.56 2.69 -2.95
CA ALA A 43 4.10 2.69 -3.13
C ALA A 43 3.36 3.06 -1.83
N GLN A 44 3.80 2.54 -0.68
CA GLN A 44 3.27 2.93 0.63
C GLN A 44 3.47 4.42 0.90
N GLN A 45 4.64 4.96 0.55
CA GLN A 45 4.93 6.40 0.69
C GLN A 45 4.02 7.26 -0.16
N LYS A 46 3.92 6.97 -1.46
CA LYS A 46 3.04 7.72 -2.38
C LYS A 46 1.58 7.65 -1.97
N ALA A 47 1.11 6.48 -1.52
CA ALA A 47 -0.25 6.32 -1.03
C ALA A 47 -0.49 7.13 0.27
N CYS A 48 0.49 7.21 1.17
CA CYS A 48 0.37 8.04 2.37
C CYS A 48 0.30 9.53 2.03
N ILE A 49 1.17 10.03 1.14
CA ILE A 49 1.16 11.43 0.68
C ILE A 49 -0.17 11.77 0.02
N LYS A 50 -0.68 10.89 -0.86
CA LYS A 50 -2.00 11.08 -1.50
C LYS A 50 -3.11 11.18 -0.46
N ASN A 51 -3.10 10.34 0.58
CA ASN A 51 -4.09 10.40 1.64
C ASN A 51 -4.00 11.71 2.45
N LEU A 52 -2.78 12.21 2.71
CA LEU A 52 -2.57 13.51 3.37
C LEU A 52 -3.12 14.67 2.53
N HIS A 53 -2.92 14.63 1.22
CA HIS A 53 -3.49 15.60 0.28
C HIS A 53 -5.02 15.63 0.38
N ILE A 54 -5.64 14.45 0.24
CA ILE A 54 -7.11 14.32 0.32
C ILE A 54 -7.61 14.81 1.69
N LEU A 55 -6.92 14.49 2.79
CA LEU A 55 -7.27 14.99 4.12
C LEU A 55 -7.18 16.53 4.20
N SER A 56 -6.18 17.13 3.56
CA SER A 56 -5.99 18.58 3.53
C SER A 56 -7.09 19.28 2.72
N GLU A 57 -7.49 18.71 1.59
CA GLU A 57 -8.61 19.22 0.80
C GLU A 57 -9.94 19.05 1.55
N THR A 58 -10.15 17.89 2.16
CA THR A 58 -11.41 17.59 2.86
C THR A 58 -11.60 18.49 4.09
N LYS A 59 -10.54 18.76 4.87
CA LYS A 59 -10.63 19.71 6.00
C LYS A 59 -10.94 21.13 5.52
N GLN A 60 -10.43 21.53 4.36
CA GLN A 60 -10.63 22.86 3.79
C GLN A 60 -12.05 22.98 3.27
N LEU A 61 -12.54 21.98 2.54
CA LEU A 61 -13.93 21.89 2.08
C LEU A 61 -14.90 22.02 3.25
N TRP A 62 -14.71 21.22 4.32
CA TRP A 62 -15.53 21.33 5.53
C TRP A 62 -15.48 22.73 6.15
N GLY A 63 -14.28 23.32 6.19
CA GLY A 63 -14.05 24.68 6.66
C GLY A 63 -14.83 25.75 5.90
N PHE A 64 -14.82 25.64 4.57
CA PHE A 64 -15.54 26.54 3.68
C PHE A 64 -17.05 26.41 3.84
N GLU A 65 -17.58 25.18 3.87
CA GLU A 65 -19.01 24.93 4.06
C GLU A 65 -19.54 25.46 5.40
N ASN A 66 -18.73 25.35 6.46
CA ASN A 66 -19.12 25.74 7.81
C ASN A 66 -18.67 27.17 8.20
N LYS A 67 -18.16 27.95 7.24
CA LYS A 67 -17.64 29.32 7.44
C LYS A 67 -16.68 29.43 8.64
N LYS A 68 -15.84 28.41 8.83
CA LYS A 68 -14.92 28.34 9.98
C LYS A 68 -13.65 29.12 9.71
N GLN A 69 -13.09 29.68 10.78
CA GLN A 69 -11.79 30.34 10.69
C GLN A 69 -10.66 29.32 10.46
N PRO A 70 -9.55 29.72 9.81
CA PRO A 70 -8.44 28.82 9.49
C PRO A 70 -7.73 28.23 10.73
N THR A 71 -7.97 28.80 11.91
CA THR A 71 -7.41 28.38 13.20
C THR A 71 -8.16 27.24 13.87
N VAL A 72 -9.38 26.93 13.41
CA VAL A 72 -10.20 25.84 13.96
C VAL A 72 -9.55 24.51 13.59
N THR A 73 -9.51 23.58 14.55
CA THR A 73 -9.11 22.18 14.29
C THR A 73 -10.37 21.34 14.13
N PRO A 74 -10.57 20.68 12.99
CA PRO A 74 -11.73 19.86 12.76
C PRO A 74 -11.60 18.54 13.52
N SER A 75 -12.70 18.07 14.10
CA SER A 75 -12.76 16.75 14.69
C SER A 75 -12.78 15.67 13.60
N ALA A 76 -12.19 14.52 13.88
CA ALA A 76 -12.21 13.38 12.97
C ALA A 76 -13.63 13.01 12.55
N ALA A 77 -14.62 13.13 13.45
CA ALA A 77 -16.01 12.81 13.16
C ALA A 77 -16.65 13.73 12.10
N GLN A 78 -16.25 15.00 12.06
CA GLN A 78 -16.83 16.01 11.15
C GLN A 78 -16.37 15.80 9.71
N ILE A 79 -15.10 15.42 9.53
CA ILE A 79 -14.51 15.20 8.20
C ILE A 79 -14.82 13.79 7.69
N ARG A 80 -15.07 12.82 8.58
CA ARG A 80 -15.30 11.43 8.20
C ARG A 80 -16.46 11.26 7.20
N VAL A 81 -17.45 12.15 7.25
CA VAL A 81 -18.65 12.17 6.38
C VAL A 81 -18.31 12.35 4.90
N TYR A 82 -17.22 13.06 4.57
CA TYR A 82 -16.80 13.29 3.18
C TYR A 82 -16.09 12.10 2.56
N PHE A 83 -15.80 11.05 3.34
CA PHE A 83 -15.25 9.80 2.82
C PHE A 83 -16.40 8.83 2.54
N GLY A 84 -16.45 8.25 1.34
CA GLY A 84 -17.58 7.42 0.89
C GLY A 84 -17.95 6.20 1.74
N LYS A 85 -17.11 5.79 2.70
CA LYS A 85 -17.43 4.72 3.67
C LYS A 85 -17.57 5.21 5.12
N ASN A 86 -17.64 6.52 5.34
CA ASN A 86 -17.53 7.16 6.65
C ASN A 86 -16.35 6.57 7.45
N ARG A 87 -15.22 6.35 6.78
CA ARG A 87 -13.99 5.78 7.34
C ARG A 87 -12.83 6.63 6.84
N MET A 88 -12.00 7.07 7.77
CA MET A 88 -10.77 7.78 7.43
C MET A 88 -9.79 6.85 6.72
N PRO A 89 -8.99 7.37 5.77
CA PRO A 89 -7.94 6.57 5.16
C PRO A 89 -6.97 6.09 6.24
N VAL A 90 -6.49 4.85 6.10
CA VAL A 90 -5.46 4.28 6.98
C VAL A 90 -4.11 4.42 6.28
N CYS A 91 -3.06 4.77 7.02
CA CYS A 91 -1.72 4.81 6.46
C CYS A 91 -1.23 3.38 6.16
N PRO A 92 -0.82 3.08 4.91
CA PRO A 92 -0.35 1.74 4.55
C PRO A 92 1.00 1.40 5.20
N SER A 93 1.73 2.41 5.70
CA SER A 93 2.93 2.25 6.53
C SER A 93 2.60 2.03 8.02
N ARG A 94 1.34 1.77 8.41
CA ARG A 94 0.87 1.66 9.82
C ARG A 94 1.03 2.94 10.65
N GLY A 95 1.00 4.11 10.02
CA GLY A 95 0.92 5.41 10.70
C GLY A 95 -0.52 5.82 11.06
N THR A 96 -0.65 6.83 11.90
CA THR A 96 -1.92 7.51 12.23
C THR A 96 -1.91 8.92 11.68
N TYR A 97 -3.04 9.37 11.13
CA TYR A 97 -3.19 10.73 10.64
C TYR A 97 -3.69 11.64 11.77
N THR A 98 -2.97 12.72 12.01
CA THR A 98 -3.33 13.75 12.99
C THR A 98 -3.83 14.97 12.25
N LEU A 99 -5.11 15.28 12.45
CA LEU A 99 -5.70 16.51 11.96
C LEU A 99 -5.19 17.69 12.80
N ARG A 100 -4.81 18.76 12.11
CA ARG A 100 -4.41 20.03 12.71
C ARG A 100 -5.40 21.12 12.28
N ARG A 101 -5.08 22.37 12.62
CA ARG A 101 -5.87 23.54 12.21
C ARG A 101 -6.04 23.56 10.68
N LEU A 102 -7.11 24.18 10.19
CA LEU A 102 -7.38 24.28 8.74
C LEU A 102 -6.19 24.86 7.96
N ASN A 103 -5.48 25.83 8.53
CA ASN A 103 -4.28 26.44 7.92
C ASN A 103 -3.00 25.62 8.04
N LEU A 104 -3.01 24.50 8.77
CA LEU A 104 -1.85 23.66 9.03
C LEU A 104 -2.05 22.28 8.42
N GLU A 105 -1.05 21.79 7.71
CA GLU A 105 -1.11 20.52 7.01
C GLU A 105 -1.31 19.34 7.98
N PRO A 106 -2.12 18.33 7.61
CA PRO A 106 -2.26 17.13 8.41
C PRO A 106 -0.91 16.40 8.48
N LEU A 107 -0.63 15.78 9.63
CA LEU A 107 0.61 15.03 9.84
C LEU A 107 0.32 13.53 9.89
N CYS A 108 1.24 12.73 9.37
CA CYS A 108 1.30 11.30 9.63
C CYS A 108 2.30 11.05 10.78
N SER A 109 1.99 10.13 11.71
CA SER A 109 2.93 9.75 12.78
C SER A 109 4.27 9.19 12.27
N ARG A 110 4.35 8.84 10.99
CA ARG A 110 5.57 8.43 10.29
C ARG A 110 6.13 9.50 9.35
N ALA A 111 5.86 10.78 9.62
CA ALA A 111 6.37 11.91 8.85
C ALA A 111 7.91 11.88 8.66
N ALA A 112 8.66 11.38 9.65
CA ALA A 112 10.11 11.21 9.60
C ALA A 112 10.62 10.26 8.49
N LEU A 113 9.75 9.42 7.91
CA LEU A 113 10.05 8.55 6.77
C LEU A 113 9.76 9.23 5.42
N GLY A 114 9.66 10.57 5.38
CA GLY A 114 9.35 11.33 4.17
C GLY A 114 7.89 11.27 3.75
N HIS A 115 6.97 11.02 4.70
CA HIS A 115 5.53 11.08 4.50
C HIS A 115 4.99 12.47 4.88
N THR A 116 5.61 13.52 4.35
CA THR A 116 5.12 14.89 4.47
C THR A 116 4.59 15.33 3.11
N TYR A 117 3.51 16.09 3.16
CA TYR A 117 3.05 16.87 2.02
C TYR A 117 3.95 18.10 1.89
#